data_AF-W2D808-F1
#
_entry.id   AF-W2D808-F1
#
_cell.length_a   1.000
_cell.length_b   1.000
_cell.length_c   1.000
_cell.angle_alpha   90.00
_cell.angle_beta   90.00
_cell.angle_gamma   90.00
#
_symmetry.space_group_name_H-M   'P 1'
#
loop_
_entity.id
_entity.type
_entity.pdbx_description
1 polymer ?
#
loop_
_entity_poly.entity_id
_entity_poly.type
_entity_poly.pdbx_seq_one_letter_code
_entity_poly.pdbx_strand_id
1 'polypeptide(L)'
;MSPPGDNHQLALDRFLNEHPDVAVELNTLNPLAAQAKGETLAHYRAERLHEAFEAEAERQGLFAWELTLKLTAESPEDFEAQRLEVHKEVAQMAGLSWDEYRQLHDLAG
;
A
#
# COMPACT_ATOMS: atom_id res chain seq x y z
N MET A 1 11.64 3.20 -15.15
CA MET A 1 11.14 2.71 -13.86
C MET A 1 11.38 3.81 -12.84
N SER A 2 10.32 4.36 -12.25
CA SER A 2 10.45 5.32 -11.16
C SER A 2 11.09 4.63 -9.94
N PRO A 3 11.83 5.35 -9.09
CA PRO A 3 12.30 4.82 -7.81
C PRO A 3 11.14 4.19 -7.01
N PRO A 4 11.37 3.11 -6.26
CA PRO A 4 10.33 2.44 -5.46
C PRO A 4 9.53 3.38 -4.54
N GLY A 5 10.18 4.42 -3.99
CA GLY A 5 9.54 5.44 -3.16
C GLY A 5 8.60 6.38 -3.92
N ASP A 6 8.89 6.66 -5.20
CA ASP A 6 8.08 7.59 -6.00
C ASP A 6 6.73 6.96 -6.39
N ASN A 7 6.71 5.64 -6.60
CA ASN A 7 5.46 4.90 -6.87
C ASN A 7 4.55 4.86 -5.64
N HIS A 8 5.13 4.71 -4.44
CA HIS A 8 4.33 4.68 -3.23
C HIS A 8 3.69 6.04 -2.93
N GLN A 9 4.44 7.14 -3.07
CA GLN A 9 3.85 8.48 -2.92
C GLN A 9 2.73 8.72 -3.94
N LEU A 10 2.92 8.32 -5.20
CA LEU A 10 1.88 8.42 -6.23
C LEU A 10 0.63 7.60 -5.86
N ALA A 11 0.81 6.41 -5.27
CA ALA A 11 -0.31 5.60 -4.81
C ALA A 11 -1.06 6.27 -3.66
N LEU A 12 -0.37 6.87 -2.69
CA LEU A 12 -1.00 7.62 -1.59
C LEU A 12 -1.80 8.83 -2.11
N ASP A 13 -1.26 9.54 -3.11
CA ASP A 13 -1.96 10.66 -3.74
C ASP A 13 -3.23 10.20 -4.47
N ARG A 14 -3.16 9.07 -5.21
CA ARG A 14 -4.33 8.47 -5.87
C ARG A 14 -5.36 7.96 -4.85
N PHE A 15 -4.91 7.30 -3.79
CA PHE A 15 -5.75 6.84 -2.68
C PHE A 15 -6.52 8.00 -2.04
N LEU A 16 -5.87 9.13 -1.75
CA LEU A 16 -6.57 10.31 -1.20
C LEU A 16 -7.61 10.92 -2.16
N ASN A 17 -7.38 10.82 -3.48
CA ASN A 17 -8.37 11.28 -4.46
C ASN A 17 -9.59 10.34 -4.53
N GLU A 18 -9.40 9.05 -4.33
CA GLU A 18 -10.47 8.04 -4.32
C GLU A 18 -11.21 7.98 -2.97
N HIS A 19 -10.56 8.39 -1.87
CA HIS A 19 -11.07 8.36 -0.49
C HIS A 19 -11.09 9.78 0.14
N PRO A 20 -12.02 10.65 -0.31
CA PRO A 20 -12.10 12.02 0.20
C PRO A 20 -12.46 12.09 1.69
N ASP A 21 -13.11 11.06 2.22
CA ASP A 21 -13.39 10.89 3.66
C ASP A 21 -12.11 10.78 4.48
N VAL A 22 -11.14 9.99 4.03
CA VAL A 22 -9.81 9.89 4.66
C VAL A 22 -9.10 11.24 4.61
N ALA A 23 -9.17 11.95 3.48
CA ALA A 23 -8.57 13.28 3.38
C ALA A 23 -9.18 14.28 4.39
N VAL A 24 -10.49 14.24 4.60
CA VAL A 24 -11.18 15.06 5.61
C VAL A 24 -10.72 14.68 7.03
N GLU A 25 -10.67 13.38 7.36
CA GLU A 25 -10.20 12.92 8.66
C GLU A 25 -8.78 13.43 8.96
N LEU A 26 -7.85 13.27 8.00
CA LEU A 26 -6.47 13.74 8.11
C LEU A 26 -6.36 15.26 8.27
N ASN A 27 -7.28 16.03 7.69
CA ASN A 27 -7.33 17.49 7.85
C ASN A 27 -7.90 17.92 9.21
N THR A 28 -8.61 17.04 9.91
CA THR A 28 -9.23 17.31 11.22
C THR A 28 -8.44 16.75 12.41
N LEU A 29 -7.26 16.16 12.16
CA LEU A 29 -6.41 15.60 13.21
C LEU A 29 -6.08 16.65 14.29
N ASN A 30 -6.19 16.22 15.55
CA ASN A 30 -5.90 17.07 16.69
C ASN A 30 -4.38 17.31 16.81
N PRO A 31 -3.89 18.56 16.73
CA PRO A 31 -2.47 18.87 16.90
C PRO A 31 -1.89 18.46 18.26
N LEU A 32 -2.73 18.42 19.30
CA LEU A 32 -2.31 17.98 20.64
C LEU A 32 -1.98 16.49 20.67
N ALA A 33 -2.61 15.67 19.82
CA ALA A 33 -2.30 14.25 19.73
C ALA A 33 -0.89 14.02 19.16
N ALA A 34 -0.50 14.79 18.14
CA ALA A 34 0.85 14.77 17.60
C ALA A 34 1.89 15.23 18.65
N GLN A 35 1.58 16.32 19.37
CA GLN A 35 2.45 16.82 20.44
C GLN A 35 2.62 15.83 21.59
N ALA A 36 1.56 15.10 21.98
CA ALA A 36 1.63 14.08 23.01
C ALA A 36 2.55 12.90 22.63
N LYS A 37 2.68 12.61 21.32
CA LYS A 37 3.64 11.65 20.78
C LYS A 37 5.05 12.23 20.59
N GLY A 38 5.25 13.54 20.77
CA GLY A 38 6.51 14.21 20.49
C GLY A 38 6.79 14.39 19.00
N GLU A 39 5.75 14.33 18.15
CA GLU A 39 5.86 14.40 16.70
C GLU A 39 5.30 15.72 16.14
N THR A 40 5.71 16.07 14.93
CA THR A 40 5.07 17.16 14.19
C THR A 40 3.71 16.72 13.68
N LEU A 41 2.77 17.66 13.51
CA LEU A 41 1.47 17.35 12.90
C LEU A 41 1.60 16.74 11.50
N ALA A 42 2.62 17.15 10.73
CA ALA A 42 2.89 16.59 9.40
C ALA A 42 3.30 15.12 9.47
N HIS A 43 4.19 14.75 10.39
CA HIS A 43 4.59 13.35 10.58
C HIS A 43 3.41 12.51 11.08
N TYR A 44 2.69 13.01 12.09
CA TYR A 44 1.52 12.33 12.62
C TYR A 44 0.45 12.10 11.54
N ARG A 45 0.21 13.09 10.67
CA ARG A 45 -0.68 12.96 9.52
C ARG A 45 -0.19 11.92 8.52
N ALA A 46 1.11 11.90 8.22
CA ALA A 46 1.69 10.91 7.32
C ALA A 46 1.49 9.49 7.88
N GLU A 47 1.73 9.25 9.16
CA GLU A 47 1.46 7.95 9.77
C GLU A 47 0.00 7.52 9.61
N ARG A 48 -0.95 8.40 9.95
CA ARG A 48 -2.39 8.07 9.85
C ARG A 48 -2.80 7.78 8.40
N LEU A 49 -2.17 8.44 7.43
CA LEU A 49 -2.38 8.14 6.01
C LEU A 49 -1.88 6.73 5.64
N HIS A 50 -0.68 6.33 6.12
CA HIS A 50 -0.17 4.99 5.86
C HIS A 50 -1.04 3.93 6.53
N GLU A 51 -1.50 4.16 7.76
CA GLU A 51 -2.43 3.24 8.44
C GLU A 51 -3.76 3.10 7.69
N ALA A 52 -4.33 4.20 7.19
CA ALA A 52 -5.54 4.15 6.39
C ALA A 52 -5.34 3.39 5.06
N PHE A 53 -4.16 3.55 4.44
CA PHE A 53 -3.79 2.86 3.22
C PHE A 53 -3.59 1.35 3.45
N GLU A 54 -2.92 0.97 4.54
CA GLU A 54 -2.76 -0.42 4.97
C GLU A 54 -4.12 -1.07 5.28
N ALA A 55 -4.97 -0.37 6.01
CA ALA A 55 -6.33 -0.84 6.30
C ALA A 55 -7.15 -1.04 5.01
N GLU A 56 -7.01 -0.16 4.01
CA GLU A 56 -7.66 -0.36 2.71
C GLU A 56 -7.12 -1.58 1.97
N ALA A 57 -5.81 -1.79 1.97
CA ALA A 57 -5.21 -2.97 1.38
C ALA A 57 -5.77 -4.24 2.03
N GLU A 58 -5.81 -4.29 3.36
CA GLU A 58 -6.39 -5.41 4.11
C GLU A 58 -7.87 -5.62 3.79
N ARG A 59 -8.68 -4.55 3.69
CA ARG A 59 -10.10 -4.65 3.29
C ARG A 59 -10.28 -5.26 1.90
N GLN A 60 -9.34 -5.02 0.98
CA GLN A 60 -9.33 -5.60 -0.37
C GLN A 60 -8.67 -6.98 -0.43
N GLY A 61 -8.15 -7.51 0.69
CA GLY A 61 -7.39 -8.76 0.71
C GLY A 61 -6.03 -8.65 0.01
N LEU A 62 -5.42 -7.47 0.05
CA LEU A 62 -4.15 -7.13 -0.58
C LEU A 62 -3.11 -6.76 0.48
N PHE A 63 -1.84 -6.99 0.18
CA PHE A 63 -0.72 -6.34 0.84
C PHE A 63 -0.62 -4.87 0.40
N ALA A 64 -0.04 -4.01 1.24
CA ALA A 64 0.14 -2.59 0.92
C ALA A 64 0.94 -2.35 -0.38
N TRP A 65 1.92 -3.19 -0.69
CA TRP A 65 2.66 -3.11 -1.96
C TRP A 65 1.80 -3.51 -3.16
N GLU A 66 0.87 -4.46 -3.01
CA GLU A 66 -0.08 -4.83 -4.06
C GLU A 66 -1.07 -3.69 -4.31
N LEU A 67 -1.58 -3.04 -3.25
CA LEU A 67 -2.43 -1.85 -3.42
C LEU A 67 -1.65 -0.71 -4.10
N THR A 68 -0.37 -0.54 -3.78
CA THR A 68 0.51 0.42 -4.46
C THR A 68 0.62 0.12 -5.95
N LEU A 69 0.86 -1.15 -6.34
CA LEU A 69 0.88 -1.56 -7.75
C LEU A 69 -0.47 -1.34 -8.42
N LYS A 70 -1.57 -1.73 -7.77
CA LYS A 70 -2.92 -1.60 -8.31
C LYS A 70 -3.27 -0.15 -8.62
N LEU A 71 -2.95 0.74 -7.69
CA LEU A 71 -3.22 2.17 -7.85
C LEU A 71 -2.29 2.84 -8.85
N THR A 72 -1.10 2.28 -9.13
CA THR A 72 -0.13 2.89 -10.07
C THR A 72 -0.10 2.26 -11.46
N ALA A 73 -0.68 1.07 -11.63
CA ALA A 73 -0.77 0.38 -12.90
C ALA A 73 -1.59 1.17 -13.93
N GLU A 74 -1.28 0.97 -15.21
CA GLU A 74 -1.98 1.60 -16.34
C GLU A 74 -3.28 0.84 -16.67
N SER A 75 -3.34 -0.45 -16.34
CA SER A 75 -4.49 -1.32 -16.56
C SER A 75 -4.57 -2.45 -15.50
N PRO A 76 -5.75 -3.08 -15.30
CA PRO A 76 -5.87 -4.28 -14.47
C PRO A 76 -4.97 -5.44 -14.94
N GLU A 77 -4.76 -5.58 -16.24
CA GLU A 77 -3.88 -6.59 -16.82
C GLU A 77 -2.41 -6.35 -16.44
N ASP A 78 -1.96 -5.09 -16.51
CA ASP A 78 -0.60 -4.72 -16.09
C ASP A 78 -0.39 -4.94 -14.60
N PHE A 79 -1.42 -4.67 -13.78
CA PHE A 79 -1.38 -4.94 -12.35
C PHE A 79 -1.15 -6.42 -12.07
N GLU A 80 -1.95 -7.32 -12.63
CA GLU A 80 -1.81 -8.76 -12.38
C GLU A 80 -0.46 -9.31 -12.89
N ALA A 81 0.03 -8.81 -14.03
CA ALA A 81 1.34 -9.20 -14.55
C ALA A 81 2.48 -8.80 -13.60
N GLN A 82 2.49 -7.55 -13.13
CA GLN A 82 3.52 -7.04 -12.21
C GLN A 82 3.42 -7.70 -10.84
N ARG A 83 2.20 -7.88 -10.34
CA ARG A 83 1.92 -8.55 -9.06
C ARG A 83 2.49 -9.97 -9.05
N LEU A 84 2.27 -10.72 -10.13
CA LEU A 84 2.80 -12.07 -10.27
C LEU A 84 4.35 -12.10 -10.30
N GLU A 85 4.97 -11.13 -10.96
CA GLU A 85 6.43 -11.01 -11.02
C GLU A 85 7.02 -10.78 -9.61
N VAL A 86 6.49 -9.81 -8.87
CA VAL A 86 6.94 -9.51 -7.50
C VAL A 86 6.73 -10.71 -6.56
N HIS A 87 5.60 -11.41 -6.63
CA HIS A 87 5.39 -12.61 -5.82
C HIS A 87 6.41 -13.71 -6.10
N LYS A 88 6.84 -13.89 -7.37
CA LYS A 88 7.90 -14.85 -7.71
C LYS A 88 9.24 -14.44 -7.12
N GLU A 89 9.58 -13.16 -7.14
CA GLU A 89 10.79 -12.63 -6.50
C GLU A 89 10.75 -12.84 -4.99
N VAL A 90 9.61 -12.55 -4.34
CA VAL A 90 9.43 -12.77 -2.90
C VAL A 90 9.56 -14.25 -2.55
N ALA A 91 8.96 -15.16 -3.33
CA ALA A 91 9.10 -16.60 -3.15
C ALA A 91 10.57 -17.03 -3.21
N GLN A 92 11.29 -16.56 -4.22
CA GLN A 92 12.72 -16.84 -4.39
C GLN A 92 13.55 -16.32 -3.20
N MET A 93 13.29 -15.11 -2.73
CA MET A 93 13.99 -14.52 -1.58
C MET A 93 13.66 -15.23 -0.27
N ALA A 94 12.44 -15.74 -0.13
CA ALA A 94 12.01 -16.56 1.00
C ALA A 94 12.56 -18.00 0.94
N GLY A 95 13.21 -18.39 -0.16
CA GLY A 95 13.69 -19.76 -0.37
C GLY A 95 12.56 -20.77 -0.60
N LEU A 96 11.37 -20.29 -0.96
CA LEU A 96 10.19 -21.11 -1.25
C LEU A 96 10.11 -21.38 -2.74
N SER A 97 9.71 -22.60 -3.12
CA SER A 97 9.31 -22.84 -4.51
C SER A 97 8.06 -22.04 -4.85
N TRP A 98 7.84 -21.79 -6.14
CA TRP A 98 6.65 -21.08 -6.59
C TRP A 98 5.36 -21.80 -6.14
N ASP A 99 5.31 -23.13 -6.23
CA ASP A 99 4.17 -23.93 -5.79
C ASP A 99 3.90 -23.81 -4.29
N GLU A 100 4.94 -23.84 -3.44
CA GLU A 100 4.81 -23.65 -1.99
C GLU A 100 4.31 -22.24 -1.65
N TYR A 101 4.84 -21.22 -2.33
CA TYR A 101 4.44 -19.83 -2.11
C TYR A 101 2.98 -19.59 -2.48
N ARG A 102 2.50 -20.14 -3.61
CA ARG A 102 1.10 -20.02 -4.04
C ARG A 102 0.12 -20.62 -3.05
N GLN A 103 0.47 -21.77 -2.46
CA GLN A 103 -0.36 -22.43 -1.44
C GLN A 103 -0.48 -21.60 -0.16
N LEU A 104 0.55 -20.84 0.19
CA LEU A 104 0.56 -19.98 1.38
C LEU A 104 -0.22 -18.68 1.19
N HIS A 105 -0.31 -18.18 -0.05
CA HIS A 105 -0.85 -16.85 -0.37
C HIS A 105 -2.13 -16.90 -1.22
N ASP A 106 -2.78 -18.05 -1.35
CA ASP A 106 -4.02 -18.25 -2.13
C ASP A 106 -3.95 -17.71 -3.58
N LEU A 107 -2.76 -17.71 -4.18
CA LEU A 107 -2.55 -17.28 -5.56
C LEU A 107 -2.97 -18.41 -6.50
N ALA A 108 -4.28 -18.45 -6.82
CA ALA A 108 -4.92 -19.51 -7.61
C ALA A 108 -4.14 -19.87 -8.88
N GLY A 109 -3.94 -21.17 -9.11
CA GLY A 109 -3.21 -21.86 -10.19
C GLY A 109 -3.35 -21.29 -11.58
#